data_AF-A0AAV2BRD0-F1
#
_entry.id   AF-A0AAV2BRD0-F1
#
_cell.length_a   1.000
_cell.length_b   1.000
_cell.length_c   1.000
_cell.angle_alpha   90.00
_cell.angle_beta   90.00
_cell.angle_gamma   90.00
#
_symmetry.space_group_name_H-M   'P 1'
#
loop_
_entity.id
_entity.type
_entity.pdbx_description
1 polymer ?
#
loop_
_entity_poly.entity_id
_entity_poly.type
_entity_poly.pdbx_seq_one_letter_code
_entity_poly.pdbx_strand_id
1 'polypeptide(L)'
;MYGAPYESGYMLIAPLVIYAQIKGWIWTQKHLLEGYIHPNLQAYSGKENGEQGFDFFANLCADICYSCPDKGLSQSWLMNYIKTPCEREFVQINAGKALLKLVTLRKEIFTDEIEEWISHFYGDPRNTAFCSLYFKLRLMEDQDLALENDIF
;
A
#
# COMPACT_ATOMS: atom_id res chain seq x y z
N MET A 1 3.74 24.14 -23.17
CA MET A 1 4.06 23.33 -21.97
C MET A 1 3.28 22.04 -22.09
N TYR A 2 3.93 20.93 -22.43
CA TYR A 2 3.29 19.62 -22.41
C TYR A 2 3.15 19.20 -20.95
N GLY A 3 1.91 19.10 -20.45
CA GLY A 3 1.64 18.53 -19.13
C GLY A 3 2.28 17.16 -19.05
N ALA A 4 2.99 16.89 -17.96
CA ALA A 4 3.64 15.60 -17.76
C ALA A 4 2.56 14.49 -17.81
N PRO A 5 2.85 13.29 -18.36
CA PRO A 5 1.89 12.21 -18.57
C PRO A 5 1.26 11.63 -17.28
N TYR A 6 1.51 12.26 -16.12
CA TYR A 6 1.11 11.82 -14.79
C TYR A 6 -0.25 12.36 -14.34
N GLU A 7 -0.75 13.48 -14.90
CA GLU A 7 -2.12 13.98 -14.58
C GLU A 7 -3.22 13.00 -15.02
N SER A 8 -2.92 12.14 -16.00
CA SER A 8 -3.76 11.04 -16.46
C SER A 8 -3.45 9.69 -15.80
N GLY A 9 -2.46 9.60 -14.91
CA GLY A 9 -2.04 8.35 -14.27
C GLY A 9 -3.16 7.67 -13.48
N TYR A 10 -3.93 8.45 -12.70
CA TYR A 10 -5.08 7.93 -11.95
C TYR A 10 -6.18 7.34 -12.86
N MET A 11 -6.32 7.83 -14.09
CA MET A 11 -7.31 7.30 -15.05
C MET A 11 -6.97 5.88 -15.52
N LEU A 12 -5.72 5.43 -15.37
CA LEU A 12 -5.28 4.09 -15.78
C LEU A 12 -5.36 3.05 -14.66
N ILE A 13 -5.49 3.46 -13.39
CA ILE A 13 -5.55 2.54 -12.25
C ILE A 13 -6.82 1.67 -12.33
N ALA A 14 -7.99 2.29 -12.44
CA ALA A 14 -9.26 1.55 -12.44
C ALA A 14 -9.37 0.53 -13.59
N PRO A 15 -9.03 0.87 -14.86
CA PRO A 15 -9.00 -0.12 -15.94
C PRO A 15 -8.05 -1.29 -15.68
N LEU A 16 -6.85 -1.03 -15.13
CA LEU A 16 -5.88 -2.09 -14.83
C LEU A 16 -6.36 -3.01 -13.71
N VAL A 17 -6.96 -2.45 -12.66
CA VAL A 17 -7.54 -3.23 -11.55
C VAL A 17 -8.70 -4.08 -12.06
N ILE A 18 -9.62 -3.52 -12.84
CA ILE A 18 -10.74 -4.28 -13.44
C ILE A 18 -10.20 -5.40 -14.34
N TYR A 19 -9.21 -5.10 -15.17
CA TYR A 19 -8.61 -6.08 -16.06
C TYR A 19 -7.92 -7.22 -15.29
N ALA A 20 -7.24 -6.89 -14.19
CA ALA A 20 -6.64 -7.87 -13.28
C ALA A 20 -7.69 -8.83 -12.70
N GLN A 21 -8.86 -8.31 -12.31
CA GLN A 21 -9.97 -9.15 -11.81
C GLN A 21 -10.47 -10.11 -12.88
N ILE A 22 -10.70 -9.62 -14.10
CA ILE A 22 -11.23 -10.42 -15.20
C ILE A 22 -10.30 -11.57 -15.57
N LYS A 23 -8.98 -11.37 -15.49
CA LYS A 23 -7.99 -12.40 -15.83
C LYS A 23 -7.72 -13.40 -14.72
N GLY A 24 -8.09 -13.07 -13.49
CA GLY A 24 -7.87 -13.91 -12.31
C GLY A 24 -6.44 -13.81 -11.75
N TRP A 25 -6.30 -14.28 -10.51
CA TRP A 25 -5.11 -14.04 -9.69
C TRP A 25 -3.80 -14.57 -10.30
N ILE A 26 -3.78 -15.81 -10.82
CA ILE A 26 -2.57 -16.42 -11.39
C ILE A 26 -2.01 -15.57 -12.54
N TRP A 27 -2.89 -15.10 -13.42
CA TRP A 27 -2.50 -14.24 -14.53
C TRP A 27 -2.02 -12.88 -14.04
N THR A 28 -2.77 -12.28 -13.12
CA THR A 28 -2.47 -10.96 -12.53
C THR A 28 -1.14 -10.94 -11.81
N GLN A 29 -0.84 -11.95 -11.00
CA GLN A 29 0.44 -12.08 -10.32
C GLN A 29 1.58 -12.11 -11.33
N LYS A 30 1.52 -13.01 -12.32
CA LYS A 30 2.60 -13.19 -13.29
C LYS A 30 2.82 -11.98 -14.19
N HIS A 31 1.75 -11.38 -14.69
CA HIS A 31 1.84 -10.38 -15.77
C HIS A 31 1.76 -8.95 -15.28
N LEU A 32 0.96 -8.66 -14.26
CA LEU A 32 0.85 -7.31 -13.71
C LEU A 32 1.79 -7.09 -12.53
N LEU A 33 1.79 -7.97 -11.52
CA LEU A 33 2.66 -7.77 -10.35
C LEU A 33 4.13 -8.00 -10.71
N GLU A 34 4.47 -9.22 -11.12
CA GLU A 34 5.84 -9.63 -11.47
C GLU A 34 6.34 -8.97 -12.76
N GLY A 35 5.49 -8.94 -13.80
CA GLY A 35 5.88 -8.47 -15.13
C GLY A 35 5.89 -6.96 -15.33
N TYR A 36 5.18 -6.19 -14.50
CA TYR A 36 4.99 -4.75 -14.74
C TYR A 36 5.21 -3.89 -13.49
N ILE A 37 4.54 -4.17 -12.38
CA ILE A 37 4.58 -3.32 -11.18
C ILE A 37 5.94 -3.44 -10.48
N HIS A 38 6.38 -4.65 -10.17
CA HIS A 38 7.61 -4.86 -9.40
C HIS A 38 8.86 -4.28 -10.09
N PRO A 39 9.08 -4.47 -11.41
CA PRO A 39 10.19 -3.82 -12.10
C PRO A 39 10.13 -2.29 -12.04
N ASN A 40 8.93 -1.70 -12.10
CA ASN A 40 8.78 -0.26 -11.99
C ASN A 40 9.04 0.24 -10.57
N LEU A 41 8.56 -0.46 -9.54
CA LEU A 41 8.89 -0.14 -8.14
C LEU A 41 10.40 -0.12 -7.92
N GLN A 42 11.12 -1.14 -8.42
CA GLN A 42 12.58 -1.18 -8.36
C GLN A 42 13.24 -0.04 -9.15
N ALA A 43 12.73 0.28 -10.34
CA ALA A 43 13.30 1.33 -11.17
C ALA A 43 13.12 2.74 -10.56
N TYR A 44 11.98 3.00 -9.91
CA TYR A 44 11.70 4.30 -9.30
C TYR A 44 12.31 4.43 -7.90
N SER A 45 12.46 3.35 -7.14
CA SER A 45 13.16 3.40 -5.85
C SER A 45 14.63 3.80 -5.99
N GLY A 46 15.23 3.58 -7.17
CA GLY A 46 16.61 3.94 -7.54
C GLY A 46 16.80 5.34 -8.16
N LYS A 47 15.74 6.11 -8.42
CA LYS A 47 15.83 7.48 -8.97
C LYS A 47 15.61 8.60 -7.93
N GLU A 48 16.37 9.69 -8.05
CA GLU A 48 16.23 10.90 -7.23
C GLU A 48 14.83 11.52 -7.35
N ASN A 49 14.34 11.66 -8.59
CA ASN A 49 12.97 12.11 -8.89
C ASN A 49 11.98 10.93 -9.00
N GLY A 50 12.23 9.85 -8.25
CA GLY A 50 11.47 8.60 -8.34
C GLY A 50 10.17 8.58 -7.55
N GLU A 51 9.98 9.51 -6.61
CA GLU A 51 8.92 9.48 -5.60
C GLU A 51 7.52 9.33 -6.21
N GLN A 52 7.14 10.18 -7.15
CA GLN A 52 5.80 10.14 -7.77
C GLN A 52 5.55 8.82 -8.51
N GLY A 53 6.55 8.32 -9.24
CA GLY A 53 6.45 7.03 -9.93
C GLY A 53 6.30 5.88 -8.94
N PHE A 54 7.12 5.89 -7.88
CA PHE A 54 7.06 4.88 -6.84
C PHE A 54 5.70 4.88 -6.12
N ASP A 55 5.20 6.06 -5.71
CA ASP A 55 3.89 6.20 -5.07
C ASP A 55 2.75 5.66 -5.95
N PHE A 56 2.77 5.99 -7.24
CA PHE A 56 1.80 5.45 -8.20
C PHE A 56 1.82 3.92 -8.23
N PHE A 57 2.99 3.31 -8.42
CA PHE A 57 3.10 1.86 -8.53
C PHE A 57 2.84 1.14 -7.21
N ALA A 58 3.18 1.75 -6.07
CA ALA A 58 2.89 1.19 -4.75
C ALA A 58 1.37 1.15 -4.49
N ASN A 59 0.67 2.25 -4.80
CA ASN A 59 -0.78 2.29 -4.71
C ASN A 59 -1.47 1.30 -5.66
N LEU A 60 -1.02 1.22 -6.91
CA LEU A 60 -1.54 0.25 -7.87
C LEU A 60 -1.31 -1.19 -7.42
N CYS A 61 -0.15 -1.47 -6.81
CA CYS A 61 0.13 -2.77 -6.20
C CYS A 61 -0.90 -3.11 -5.11
N ALA A 62 -1.18 -2.17 -4.20
CA ALA A 62 -2.19 -2.37 -3.16
C ALA A 62 -3.59 -2.61 -3.75
N ASP A 63 -4.00 -1.84 -4.76
CA ASP A 63 -5.32 -1.99 -5.38
C ASP A 63 -5.49 -3.33 -6.08
N ILE A 64 -4.43 -3.85 -6.73
CA ILE A 64 -4.46 -5.18 -7.35
C ILE A 64 -4.41 -6.29 -6.28
N CYS A 65 -3.59 -6.12 -5.24
CA CYS A 65 -3.47 -7.06 -4.14
C CYS A 65 -4.74 -7.16 -3.27
N TYR A 66 -5.64 -6.18 -3.33
CA TYR A 66 -6.92 -6.22 -2.61
C TYR A 66 -7.72 -7.51 -2.87
N SER A 67 -7.68 -8.00 -4.12
CA SER A 67 -8.39 -9.22 -4.53
C SER A 67 -7.52 -10.47 -4.54
N CYS A 68 -6.31 -10.40 -3.98
CA CYS A 68 -5.48 -11.57 -3.76
C CYS A 68 -6.19 -12.54 -2.81
N PRO A 69 -6.27 -13.84 -3.10
CA PRO A 69 -6.88 -14.81 -2.19
C PRO A 69 -6.04 -15.06 -0.93
N ASP A 70 -4.73 -14.80 -0.98
CA ASP A 70 -3.78 -15.04 0.11
C ASP A 70 -3.34 -13.71 0.74
N LYS A 71 -3.64 -13.53 2.03
CA LYS A 71 -3.33 -12.30 2.76
C LYS A 71 -1.83 -12.06 2.89
N GLY A 72 -1.07 -13.09 3.27
CA GLY A 72 0.38 -12.99 3.47
C GLY A 72 1.09 -12.65 2.18
N LEU A 73 0.71 -13.30 1.08
CA LEU A 73 1.24 -13.00 -0.25
C LEU A 73 0.92 -11.56 -0.66
N SER A 74 -0.32 -11.10 -0.45
CA SER A 74 -0.77 -9.76 -0.83
C SER A 74 0.06 -8.64 -0.17
N GLN A 75 0.42 -8.83 1.11
CA GLN A 75 1.19 -7.88 1.89
C GLN A 75 2.69 -7.95 1.56
N SER A 76 3.22 -9.15 1.27
CA SER A 76 4.66 -9.39 1.05
C SER A 76 5.28 -8.49 -0.03
N TRP A 77 4.50 -8.11 -1.05
CA TRP A 77 4.93 -7.25 -2.15
C TRP A 77 5.44 -5.88 -1.69
N LEU A 78 4.73 -5.26 -0.74
CA LEU A 78 5.06 -3.94 -0.19
C LEU A 78 5.90 -4.05 1.09
N MET A 79 5.75 -5.15 1.83
CA MET A 79 6.47 -5.40 3.09
C MET A 79 8.00 -5.35 2.92
N ASN A 80 8.53 -5.82 1.79
CA ASN A 80 9.97 -5.77 1.52
C ASN A 80 10.53 -4.34 1.45
N TYR A 81 9.73 -3.39 0.99
CA TYR A 81 10.12 -1.98 0.86
C TYR A 81 10.04 -1.22 2.18
N ILE A 82 9.21 -1.64 3.13
CA ILE A 82 9.19 -1.04 4.47
C ILE A 82 10.27 -1.62 5.39
N LYS A 83 10.58 -2.91 5.26
CA LYS A 83 11.54 -3.62 6.13
C LYS A 83 13.00 -3.31 5.82
N THR A 84 13.30 -3.00 4.57
CA THR A 84 14.68 -2.82 4.13
C THR A 84 15.07 -1.36 4.34
N PRO A 85 16.16 -1.06 5.09
CA PRO A 85 16.70 0.29 5.15
C PRO A 85 16.98 0.80 3.75
N CYS A 86 16.35 1.92 3.38
CA CYS A 86 16.53 2.54 2.07
C CYS A 86 17.20 3.89 2.26
N GLU A 87 18.17 4.22 1.39
CA GLU A 87 18.78 5.56 1.36
C GLU A 87 17.73 6.66 1.08
N ARG A 88 16.60 6.26 0.47
CA ARG A 88 15.52 7.18 0.11
C ARG A 88 14.29 6.91 0.95
N GLU A 89 14.05 7.82 1.88
CA GLU A 89 12.94 7.79 2.82
C GLU A 89 11.56 7.64 2.14
N PHE A 90 11.38 8.26 0.96
CA PHE A 90 10.10 8.18 0.23
C PHE A 90 9.68 6.74 -0.12
N VAL A 91 10.63 5.81 -0.25
CA VAL A 91 10.36 4.42 -0.59
C VAL A 91 9.60 3.75 0.54
N GLN A 92 10.12 3.87 1.77
CA GLN A 92 9.47 3.32 2.97
C GLN A 92 8.15 4.04 3.24
N ILE A 93 8.10 5.35 3.04
CA ILE A 93 6.89 6.15 3.25
C ILE A 93 5.76 5.69 2.32
N ASN A 94 6.00 5.68 1.02
CA ASN A 94 4.94 5.39 0.05
C ASN A 94 4.55 3.90 0.04
N ALA A 95 5.50 2.99 0.27
CA ALA A 95 5.19 1.57 0.44
C ALA A 95 4.31 1.33 1.68
N GLY A 96 4.63 1.97 2.81
CA GLY A 96 3.84 1.84 4.03
C GLY A 96 2.44 2.44 3.90
N LYS A 97 2.29 3.60 3.25
CA LYS A 97 0.96 4.18 2.95
C LYS A 97 0.10 3.24 2.10
N ALA A 98 0.67 2.67 1.05
CA ALA A 98 -0.04 1.72 0.19
C ALA A 98 -0.40 0.42 0.94
N LEU A 99 0.48 -0.07 1.82
CA LEU A 99 0.21 -1.23 2.64
C LEU A 99 -0.89 -0.96 3.69
N LEU A 100 -0.86 0.20 4.35
CA LEU A 100 -1.92 0.62 5.27
C LEU A 100 -3.27 0.70 4.57
N LYS A 101 -3.30 1.25 3.35
CA LYS A 101 -4.50 1.26 2.51
C LYS A 101 -5.02 -0.17 2.28
N LEU A 102 -4.15 -1.10 1.87
CA LEU A 102 -4.51 -2.50 1.63
C LEU A 102 -5.13 -3.16 2.87
N VAL A 103 -4.42 -3.09 4.00
CA VAL A 103 -4.82 -3.71 5.27
C VAL A 103 -6.14 -3.11 5.76
N THR A 104 -6.28 -1.79 5.68
CA THR A 104 -7.51 -1.07 6.03
C THR A 104 -8.69 -1.50 5.17
N LEU A 105 -8.53 -1.52 3.84
CA LEU A 105 -9.60 -1.89 2.90
C LEU A 105 -10.06 -3.33 3.10
N ARG A 106 -9.16 -4.23 3.49
CA ARG A 106 -9.45 -5.65 3.75
C ARG A 106 -9.87 -5.92 5.19
N LYS A 107 -9.90 -4.90 6.06
CA LYS A 107 -10.15 -5.02 7.51
C LYS A 107 -9.28 -6.12 8.12
N GLU A 108 -8.00 -6.10 7.77
CA GLU A 108 -7.01 -7.04 8.28
C GLU A 108 -6.39 -6.49 9.56
N ILE A 109 -5.98 -7.40 10.45
CA ILE A 109 -5.21 -7.05 11.63
C ILE A 109 -3.84 -6.54 11.18
N PHE A 110 -3.40 -5.45 11.79
CA PHE A 110 -2.07 -4.91 11.57
C PHE A 110 -1.02 -5.88 12.09
N THR A 111 0.03 -6.11 11.30
CA THR A 111 1.18 -6.87 11.77
C THR A 111 2.10 -5.95 12.59
N ASP A 112 2.89 -6.54 13.49
CA ASP A 112 3.86 -5.80 14.32
C ASP A 112 4.73 -4.85 13.47
N GLU A 113 5.11 -5.25 12.26
CA GLU A 113 5.96 -4.44 11.39
C GLU A 113 5.26 -3.20 10.83
N ILE A 114 3.93 -3.27 10.66
CA ILE A 114 3.14 -2.10 10.27
C ILE A 114 3.00 -1.16 11.47
N GLU A 115 2.82 -1.69 12.67
CA GLU A 115 2.74 -0.88 13.90
C GLU A 115 4.06 -0.17 14.21
N GLU A 116 5.19 -0.86 14.04
CA GLU A 116 6.53 -0.28 14.13
C GLU A 116 6.73 0.83 13.08
N TRP A 117 6.33 0.59 11.83
CA TRP A 117 6.40 1.59 10.77
C TRP A 117 5.56 2.82 11.07
N ILE A 118 4.32 2.65 11.56
CA ILE A 118 3.44 3.77 11.94
C ILE A 118 4.10 4.60 13.03
N SER A 119 4.65 3.94 14.05
CA SER A 119 5.31 4.59 15.17
C SER A 119 6.54 5.38 14.73
N HIS A 120 7.31 4.83 13.79
CA HIS A 120 8.50 5.49 13.23
C HIS A 120 8.16 6.75 12.43
N PHE A 121 7.11 6.70 11.61
CA PHE A 121 6.68 7.82 10.78
C PHE A 121 5.56 8.66 11.42
N TYR A 122 5.30 8.46 12.71
CA TYR A 122 4.31 9.21 13.47
C TYR A 122 4.75 10.68 13.60
N GLY A 123 3.90 11.60 13.13
CA GLY A 123 4.20 13.03 13.10
C GLY A 123 4.83 13.51 11.78
N ASP A 124 5.11 12.63 10.82
CA ASP A 124 5.44 13.07 9.47
C ASP A 124 4.21 13.72 8.81
N PRO A 125 4.30 14.98 8.33
CA PRO A 125 3.18 15.68 7.72
C PRO A 125 2.64 14.98 6.46
N ARG A 126 3.45 14.19 5.77
CA ARG A 126 3.07 13.39 4.58
C ARG A 126 2.19 12.18 4.93
N ASN A 127 2.21 11.76 6.19
CA ASN A 127 1.54 10.55 6.71
C ASN A 127 0.44 10.85 7.72
N THR A 128 0.33 12.09 8.21
CA THR A 128 -0.57 12.45 9.32
C THR A 128 -2.02 12.04 9.05
N ALA A 129 -2.53 12.20 7.82
CA ALA A 129 -3.90 11.80 7.46
C ALA A 129 -4.10 10.27 7.50
N PHE A 130 -3.12 9.50 7.04
CA PHE A 130 -3.17 8.04 7.02
C PHE A 130 -3.02 7.45 8.42
N CYS A 131 -2.07 7.94 9.21
CA CYS A 131 -1.92 7.53 10.60
C CYS A 131 -3.16 7.91 11.42
N SER A 132 -3.75 9.09 11.19
CA SER A 132 -5.00 9.48 11.87
C SER A 132 -6.18 8.58 11.50
N LEU A 133 -6.27 8.12 10.25
CA LEU A 133 -7.27 7.14 9.83
C LEU A 133 -7.04 5.78 10.50
N TYR A 134 -5.78 5.32 10.57
CA TYR A 134 -5.38 4.12 11.31
C TYR A 134 -5.83 4.17 12.77
N PHE A 135 -5.47 5.23 13.50
CA PHE A 135 -5.83 5.33 14.92
C PHE A 135 -7.33 5.33 15.13
N LYS A 136 -8.09 6.01 14.26
CA LYS A 136 -9.56 5.99 14.32
C LYS A 136 -10.13 4.59 14.10
N LEU A 137 -9.62 3.85 13.13
CA LEU A 137 -10.08 2.48 12.87
C LEU A 137 -9.73 1.53 14.01
N ARG A 138 -8.51 1.66 14.57
CA ARG A 138 -8.09 0.86 15.72
C ARG A 138 -8.93 1.14 16.96
N LEU A 139 -9.21 2.42 17.23
CA LEU A 139 -10.13 2.83 18.30
C LEU A 139 -11.54 2.24 18.14
N MET A 140 -12.04 2.12 16.90
CA MET A 140 -13.34 1.50 16.64
C MET A 140 -13.29 -0.03 16.86
N GLU A 141 -12.24 -0.71 16.41
CA GLU A 141 -12.06 -2.16 16.66
C GLU A 141 -11.97 -2.46 18.16
N ASP A 142 -11.19 -1.68 18.92
CA ASP A 142 -11.04 -1.86 20.36
C ASP A 142 -12.37 -1.58 21.10
N GLN A 143 -13.17 -0.64 20.62
CA GLN A 143 -14.52 -0.37 21.14
C GLN A 143 -15.49 -1.52 20.88
N ASP A 144 -15.50 -2.05 19.65
CA ASP A 144 -16.34 -3.18 19.27
C ASP A 144 -15.96 -4.43 20.09
N LEU A 145 -14.67 -4.68 20.29
CA LEU A 145 -14.18 -5.77 21.14
C LEU A 145 -14.52 -5.57 22.61
N ALA A 146 -14.46 -4.35 23.16
CA ALA A 146 -14.86 -4.08 24.54
C ALA A 146 -16.37 -4.30 24.75
N LEU A 147 -17.19 -3.90 23.77
CA LEU A 147 -18.63 -4.12 23.73
C LEU A 147 -19.00 -5.60 23.64
N GLU A 148 -18.30 -6.38 22.82
CA GLU A 148 -18.53 -7.83 22.68
C GLU A 148 -18.12 -8.64 23.92
N ASN A 149 -17.15 -8.15 24.69
CA ASN A 149 -16.62 -8.85 25.86
C ASN A 149 -17.23 -8.40 27.20
N ASP A 150 -18.29 -7.58 27.19
CA ASP A 150 -18.93 -7.01 28.40
C ASP A 150 -17.93 -6.36 29.37
N ILE A 151 -16.87 -5.76 28.84
CA ILE A 151 -15.87 -5.05 29.64
C ILE A 151 -16.34 -3.60 29.78
N PHE A 152 -17.19 -3.35 30.79
CA PHE A 152 -17.58 -2.01 31.26
C PHE A 152 -17.28 -1.84 32.75
#